data_AF-A0A1Y2BQY8-F1
#
_entry.id   AF-A0A1Y2BQY8-F1
#
_cell.length_a   1.000
_cell.length_b   1.000
_cell.length_c   1.000
_cell.angle_alpha   90.00
_cell.angle_beta   90.00
_cell.angle_gamma   90.00
#
_symmetry.space_group_name_H-M   'P 1'
#
loop_
_entity.id
_entity.type
_entity.pdbx_description
1 polymer ?
#
loop_
_entity_poly.entity_id
_entity_poly.type
_entity_poly.pdbx_seq_one_letter_code
_entity_poly.pdbx_strand_id
1 'polypeptide(L)'
;MITSLLCKEYDINSKDNHQNSPLIYSIQMDTFPLTKFLIENGIDINYTGSNKKSPLIHAIQNNSIPVINLLLEHGANVNMKNSNSNINKEDEINNLNSNSYELETFSYERDHNNSDYDKTDIIYSPLMYAVQEGSLPIVQLLIDHGADVNFIFQNRDSPLIRAIHKKSYDIAELLINHGADVNISDGQWEYSILVYAVEEESLTLAKLLIDHVKQNIKNFTGKMIKNIIFKNKLDLLKILVDHHFDINFRDDEGNTPLGYAIKHCNKVMVDYLIDHGADIYSVNNEGQTIFDLSYQYSYDYWGEQNYNKIKHLINS
;
A
#
# COMPACT_ATOMS: atom_id res chain seq x y z
N MET A 1 40.69 6.31 23.22
CA MET A 1 41.19 4.95 23.55
C MET A 1 40.96 3.98 22.39
N ILE A 2 39.77 3.93 21.79
CA ILE A 2 39.52 3.11 20.57
C ILE A 2 40.27 3.66 19.35
N THR A 3 40.29 4.99 19.16
CA THR A 3 41.06 5.64 18.09
C THR A 3 42.57 5.39 18.16
N SER A 4 43.13 5.12 19.36
CA SER A 4 44.55 4.77 19.51
C SER A 4 44.82 3.27 19.34
N LEU A 5 43.80 2.41 19.46
CA LEU A 5 43.91 0.95 19.26
C LEU A 5 43.90 0.58 17.77
N LEU A 6 43.18 1.33 16.93
CA LEU A 6 43.12 1.08 15.48
C LEU A 6 44.37 1.58 14.72
N CYS A 7 45.16 2.49 15.30
CA CYS A 7 46.37 3.04 14.66
C CYS A 7 47.58 2.09 14.63
N LYS A 8 47.46 0.84 15.10
CA LYS A 8 48.51 -0.17 15.00
C LYS A 8 47.89 -1.52 14.64
N GLU A 9 48.05 -1.91 13.37
CA GLU A 9 47.89 -3.30 12.87
C GLU A 9 46.47 -3.91 12.87
N TYR A 10 45.43 -3.18 13.28
CA TYR A 10 44.07 -3.74 13.33
C TYR A 10 43.35 -3.59 11.99
N ASP A 11 42.94 -4.71 11.39
CA ASP A 11 42.06 -4.69 10.21
C ASP A 11 40.70 -4.10 10.61
N ILE A 12 40.36 -2.93 10.05
CA ILE A 12 39.08 -2.24 10.30
C ILE A 12 37.88 -3.06 9.85
N ASN A 13 38.08 -4.01 8.94
CA ASN A 13 37.07 -4.94 8.43
C ASN A 13 37.08 -6.29 9.17
N SER A 14 37.84 -6.40 10.27
CA SER A 14 37.80 -7.56 11.14
C SER A 14 36.40 -7.80 11.68
N LYS A 15 36.05 -9.08 11.87
CA LYS A 15 34.73 -9.53 12.28
C LYS A 15 34.85 -10.30 13.58
N ASP A 16 33.84 -10.20 14.43
CA ASP A 16 33.76 -11.06 15.60
C ASP A 16 33.29 -12.49 15.24
N ASN A 17 33.19 -13.36 16.25
CA ASN A 17 32.73 -14.75 16.06
C ASN A 17 31.26 -14.85 15.61
N HIS A 18 30.50 -13.76 15.68
CA HIS A 18 29.11 -13.64 15.23
C HIS A 18 28.99 -12.94 13.87
N GLN A 19 30.11 -12.79 13.15
CA GLN A 19 30.20 -12.13 11.85
C GLN A 19 29.82 -10.65 11.89
N ASN A 20 29.79 -9.98 13.05
CA ASN A 20 29.46 -8.56 13.15
C ASN A 20 30.69 -7.69 12.88
N SER A 21 30.50 -6.58 12.17
CA SER A 21 31.56 -5.59 11.93
C SER A 21 31.60 -4.53 13.03
N PRO A 22 32.76 -3.87 13.25
CA PRO A 22 32.90 -2.73 14.14
C PRO A 22 31.89 -1.61 13.85
N LEU A 23 31.51 -1.44 12.57
CA LEU A 23 30.50 -0.46 12.14
C LEU A 23 29.12 -0.80 12.71
N ILE A 24 28.68 -2.05 12.65
CA ILE A 24 27.37 -2.46 13.20
C ILE A 24 27.35 -2.20 14.71
N TYR A 25 28.43 -2.54 15.43
CA TYR A 25 28.53 -2.27 16.86
C TYR A 25 28.48 -0.78 17.20
N SER A 26 29.21 0.05 16.46
CA SER A 26 29.23 1.50 16.74
C SER A 26 27.86 2.13 16.56
N ILE A 27 27.08 1.66 15.57
CA ILE A 27 25.70 2.10 15.31
C ILE A 27 24.76 1.59 16.41
N GLN A 28 24.83 0.31 16.77
CA GLN A 28 23.99 -0.28 17.83
C GLN A 28 24.21 0.38 19.20
N MET A 29 25.43 0.82 19.48
CA MET A 29 25.77 1.56 20.71
C MET A 29 25.52 3.07 20.60
N ASP A 30 24.95 3.55 19.48
CA ASP A 30 24.67 4.96 19.20
C ASP A 30 25.90 5.88 19.36
N THR A 31 27.07 5.38 18.95
CA THR A 31 28.35 6.08 19.08
C THR A 31 28.71 6.82 17.79
N PHE A 32 28.10 8.00 17.57
CA PHE A 32 28.35 8.79 16.36
C PHE A 32 29.84 9.07 16.07
N PRO A 33 30.69 9.49 17.04
CA PRO A 33 32.11 9.74 16.76
C PRO A 33 32.88 8.50 16.31
N LEU A 34 32.57 7.32 16.88
CA LEU A 34 33.20 6.07 16.47
C LEU A 34 32.71 5.62 15.10
N THR A 35 31.39 5.72 14.87
CA THR A 35 30.77 5.41 13.58
C THR A 35 31.39 6.25 12.46
N LYS A 36 31.51 7.56 12.68
CA LYS A 36 32.17 8.49 11.76
C LYS A 36 33.62 8.14 11.51
N PHE A 37 34.38 7.89 12.57
CA PHE A 37 35.78 7.48 12.44
C PHE A 37 35.93 6.21 11.59
N LEU A 38 35.07 5.20 11.81
CA LEU A 38 35.15 3.93 11.07
C LEU A 38 34.85 4.13 9.58
N ILE A 39 33.80 4.89 9.25
CA ILE A 39 33.40 5.20 7.87
C ILE A 39 34.50 5.97 7.15
N GLU A 40 35.07 7.01 7.77
CA GLU A 40 36.15 7.83 7.20
C GLU A 40 37.45 7.04 6.98
N ASN A 41 37.63 5.90 7.65
CA ASN A 41 38.80 5.02 7.51
C ASN A 41 38.54 3.80 6.61
N GLY A 42 37.49 3.81 5.80
CA GLY A 42 37.29 2.84 4.72
C GLY A 42 36.77 1.46 5.17
N ILE A 43 36.01 1.42 6.27
CA ILE A 43 35.25 0.21 6.64
C ILE A 43 34.23 -0.14 5.54
N ASP A 44 33.97 -1.42 5.30
CA ASP A 44 32.92 -1.86 4.39
C ASP A 44 31.54 -1.42 4.92
N ILE A 45 31.02 -0.37 4.30
CA ILE A 45 29.77 0.32 4.69
C ILE A 45 28.51 -0.52 4.45
N ASN A 46 28.60 -1.55 3.59
CA ASN A 46 27.47 -2.40 3.21
C ASN A 46 27.56 -3.79 3.83
N TYR A 47 28.59 -4.08 4.62
CA TYR A 47 28.76 -5.38 5.22
C TYR A 47 27.61 -5.74 6.17
N THR A 48 26.95 -6.86 5.90
CA THR A 48 25.86 -7.38 6.75
C THR A 48 26.38 -8.40 7.75
N GLY A 49 25.97 -8.28 9.01
CA GLY A 49 26.29 -9.24 10.07
C GLY A 49 25.54 -10.57 9.94
N SER A 50 25.55 -11.39 10.99
CA SER A 50 24.84 -12.69 11.01
C SER A 50 23.32 -12.57 10.86
N ASN A 51 22.74 -11.44 11.27
CA ASN A 51 21.31 -11.13 11.10
C ASN A 51 20.95 -10.62 9.68
N LYS A 52 21.95 -10.51 8.80
CA LYS A 52 21.81 -10.07 7.40
C LYS A 52 21.23 -8.66 7.23
N LYS A 53 21.23 -7.84 8.28
CA LYS A 53 20.84 -6.42 8.21
C LYS A 53 22.07 -5.59 7.85
N SER A 54 21.87 -4.61 6.97
CA SER A 54 22.91 -3.64 6.64
C SER A 54 23.11 -2.63 7.77
N PRO A 55 24.26 -1.94 7.84
CA PRO A 55 24.47 -0.83 8.76
C PRO A 55 23.38 0.25 8.63
N LEU A 56 22.90 0.49 7.40
CA LEU A 56 21.80 1.42 7.12
C LEU A 56 20.49 0.99 7.81
N ILE A 57 20.12 -0.29 7.73
CA ILE A 57 18.93 -0.80 8.43
C ILE A 57 19.07 -0.63 9.94
N HIS A 58 20.24 -0.92 10.51
CA HIS A 58 20.47 -0.70 11.95
C HIS A 58 20.31 0.78 12.35
N ALA A 59 20.80 1.71 11.53
CA ALA A 59 20.66 3.14 11.78
C ALA A 59 19.18 3.60 11.71
N ILE A 60 18.40 3.03 10.79
CA ILE A 60 16.95 3.27 10.66
C ILE A 60 16.20 2.76 11.90
N GLN A 61 16.51 1.56 12.38
CA GLN A 61 15.89 1.00 13.59
C GLN A 61 16.20 1.84 14.84
N ASN A 62 17.37 2.46 14.89
CA ASN A 62 17.73 3.39 15.96
C ASN A 62 17.15 4.81 15.75
N ASN A 63 16.43 5.05 14.66
CA ASN A 63 15.91 6.36 14.24
C ASN A 63 16.99 7.46 14.23
N SER A 64 18.24 7.09 13.91
CA SER A 64 19.40 7.99 14.00
C SER A 64 19.67 8.68 12.67
N ILE A 65 18.93 9.74 12.37
CA ILE A 65 19.08 10.54 11.14
C ILE A 65 20.53 10.96 10.86
N PRO A 66 21.33 11.42 11.85
CA PRO A 66 22.74 11.76 11.60
C PRO A 66 23.57 10.59 11.08
N VAL A 67 23.35 9.38 11.61
CA VAL A 67 24.04 8.17 11.15
C VAL A 67 23.53 7.73 9.78
N ILE A 68 22.22 7.84 9.51
CA ILE A 68 21.64 7.53 8.21
C ILE A 68 22.23 8.42 7.12
N ASN A 69 22.26 9.75 7.33
CA ASN A 69 22.88 10.70 6.40
C ASN A 69 24.35 10.34 6.16
N LEU A 70 25.11 10.13 7.24
CA LEU A 70 26.53 9.79 7.14
C LEU A 70 26.76 8.52 6.30
N LEU A 71 25.92 7.49 6.49
CA LEU A 71 26.01 6.25 5.71
C LEU A 71 25.69 6.48 4.23
N LEU A 72 24.59 7.18 3.93
CA LEU A 72 24.15 7.44 2.55
C LEU A 72 25.16 8.32 1.79
N GLU A 73 25.70 9.35 2.43
CA GLU A 73 26.74 10.24 1.88
C GLU A 73 28.04 9.49 1.54
N HIS A 74 28.32 8.37 2.22
CA HIS A 74 29.51 7.53 2.01
C HIS A 74 29.23 6.26 1.20
N GLY A 75 28.09 6.21 0.49
CA GLY A 75 27.80 5.14 -0.48
C GLY A 75 27.17 3.89 0.10
N ALA A 76 26.48 3.99 1.23
CA ALA A 76 25.59 2.91 1.68
C ALA A 76 24.50 2.67 0.61
N ASN A 77 24.28 1.40 0.27
CA ASN A 77 23.27 1.03 -0.70
C ASN A 77 21.87 1.16 -0.09
N VAL A 78 21.16 2.21 -0.51
CA VAL A 78 19.80 2.56 -0.07
C VAL A 78 18.76 1.45 -0.33
N ASN A 79 19.05 0.54 -1.27
CA ASN A 79 18.17 -0.56 -1.67
C ASN A 79 18.69 -1.92 -1.19
N MET A 80 19.67 -1.94 -0.27
CA MET A 80 20.21 -3.20 0.26
C MET A 80 19.20 -3.89 1.17
N LYS A 81 18.54 -4.91 0.61
CA LYS A 81 17.60 -5.78 1.31
C LYS A 81 18.35 -6.67 2.30
N ASN A 82 17.74 -6.97 3.44
CA ASN A 82 18.22 -8.09 4.25
C ASN A 82 17.95 -9.40 3.49
N SER A 83 18.94 -10.30 3.41
CA SER A 83 18.72 -11.58 2.73
C SER A 83 18.06 -12.58 3.68
N ASN A 84 17.19 -13.46 3.19
CA ASN A 84 16.79 -14.67 3.91
C ASN A 84 17.85 -15.77 3.64
N SER A 85 18.07 -16.73 4.55
CA SER A 85 18.88 -17.94 4.25
C SER A 85 18.12 -18.95 3.40
N ASN A 86 16.79 -18.86 3.38
CA ASN A 86 15.92 -19.93 2.88
C ASN A 86 15.31 -19.65 1.51
N ILE A 87 15.52 -18.46 0.93
CA ILE A 87 15.02 -18.09 -0.40
C ILE A 87 16.20 -18.08 -1.35
N ASN A 88 16.20 -18.95 -2.36
CA ASN A 88 17.23 -18.97 -3.38
C ASN A 88 16.97 -17.83 -4.41
N LYS A 89 17.99 -17.44 -5.18
CA LYS A 89 17.85 -16.34 -6.17
C LYS A 89 16.82 -16.61 -7.26
N GLU A 90 16.53 -17.88 -7.54
CA GLU A 90 15.52 -18.29 -8.52
C GLU A 90 14.10 -18.06 -7.97
N ASP A 91 13.87 -18.28 -6.68
CA ASP A 91 12.62 -17.98 -5.98
C ASP A 91 12.38 -16.47 -5.86
N GLU A 92 13.43 -15.65 -5.71
CA GLU A 92 13.30 -14.19 -5.79
C GLU A 92 12.80 -13.74 -7.18
N ILE A 93 13.30 -14.37 -8.25
CA ILE A 93 12.88 -14.07 -9.64
C ILE A 93 11.49 -14.63 -9.94
N ASN A 94 11.17 -15.83 -9.44
CA ASN A 94 9.87 -16.44 -9.62
C ASN A 94 8.78 -15.67 -8.89
N ASN A 95 9.02 -15.22 -7.65
CA ASN A 95 8.06 -14.41 -6.87
C ASN A 95 7.77 -13.02 -7.49
N LEU A 96 8.69 -12.47 -8.28
CA LEU A 96 8.44 -11.24 -9.05
C LEU A 96 7.52 -11.49 -10.26
N ASN A 97 7.46 -12.73 -10.75
CA ASN A 97 6.77 -13.11 -11.99
C ASN A 97 5.55 -14.01 -11.78
N SER A 98 5.35 -14.54 -10.57
CA SER A 98 4.33 -15.54 -10.30
C SER A 98 3.05 -14.90 -9.77
N ASN A 99 2.02 -14.88 -10.61
CA ASN A 99 0.62 -14.82 -10.17
C ASN A 99 0.20 -16.16 -9.48
N SER A 100 1.11 -16.89 -8.83
CA SER A 100 0.83 -18.24 -8.32
C SER A 100 0.33 -18.19 -6.89
N TYR A 101 -0.98 -18.42 -6.78
CA TYR A 101 -1.86 -18.44 -5.61
C TYR A 101 -1.55 -19.47 -4.50
N GLU A 102 -0.33 -20.00 -4.43
CA GLU A 102 0.04 -21.04 -3.45
C GLU A 102 1.28 -20.63 -2.67
N LEU A 103 1.15 -19.56 -1.89
CA LEU A 103 1.97 -19.40 -0.68
C LEU A 103 1.00 -19.36 0.49
N GLU A 104 1.18 -20.33 1.39
CA GLU A 104 0.37 -20.55 2.58
C GLU A 104 0.01 -19.21 3.24
N THR A 105 -1.29 -19.04 3.46
CA THR A 105 -1.92 -17.91 4.14
C THR A 105 -1.15 -17.49 5.40
N PHE A 106 -0.30 -16.48 5.29
CA PHE A 106 0.14 -15.70 6.44
C PHE A 106 -0.94 -14.66 6.73
N SER A 107 -1.86 -15.09 7.58
CA SER A 107 -2.89 -14.28 8.22
C SER A 107 -2.27 -13.05 8.89
N TYR A 108 -2.34 -11.88 8.24
CA TYR A 108 -2.42 -10.63 8.97
C TYR A 108 -3.84 -10.50 9.50
N GLU A 109 -4.17 -11.33 10.49
CA GLU A 109 -5.40 -11.13 11.25
C GLU A 109 -5.30 -9.76 11.94
N ARG A 110 -6.40 -9.00 11.81
CA ARG A 110 -6.64 -7.65 12.38
C ARG A 110 -6.65 -7.63 13.91
N ASP A 111 -5.64 -8.19 14.55
CA ASP A 111 -5.56 -8.20 16.01
C ASP A 111 -4.63 -7.09 16.48
N HIS A 112 -5.23 -5.98 16.91
CA HIS A 112 -4.53 -4.79 17.43
C HIS A 112 -3.80 -5.02 18.77
N ASN A 113 -3.62 -6.26 19.25
CA ASN A 113 -3.17 -6.50 20.61
C ASN A 113 -2.22 -7.69 20.85
N ASN A 114 -1.63 -8.33 19.82
CA ASN A 114 -0.71 -9.45 20.08
C ASN A 114 0.75 -9.14 19.71
N SER A 115 1.59 -8.98 20.74
CA SER A 115 3.02 -8.65 20.69
C SER A 115 3.93 -9.86 20.43
N ASP A 116 3.39 -10.97 19.90
CA ASP A 116 4.06 -12.28 19.88
C ASP A 116 4.22 -12.89 18.47
N TYR A 117 4.23 -12.05 17.41
CA TYR A 117 4.65 -12.47 16.06
C TYR A 117 6.18 -12.63 16.01
N ASP A 118 6.69 -13.69 16.63
CA ASP A 118 8.10 -14.06 16.60
C ASP A 118 8.45 -14.73 15.25
N LYS A 119 9.34 -14.08 14.49
CA LYS A 119 10.21 -14.63 13.43
C LYS A 119 9.56 -15.37 12.25
N THR A 120 8.95 -14.62 11.35
CA THR A 120 9.17 -14.89 9.92
C THR A 120 10.26 -13.94 9.41
N ASP A 121 11.26 -14.49 8.72
CA ASP A 121 12.37 -13.73 8.14
C ASP A 121 11.87 -12.89 6.95
N ILE A 122 11.21 -11.76 7.27
CA ILE A 122 10.67 -10.84 6.28
C ILE A 122 11.82 -10.09 5.63
N ILE A 123 11.89 -10.15 4.29
CA ILE A 123 12.83 -9.36 3.51
C ILE A 123 12.28 -7.94 3.38
N TYR A 124 13.02 -6.99 3.93
CA TYR A 124 12.73 -5.58 3.93
C TYR A 124 13.85 -4.80 3.24
N SER A 125 13.45 -3.94 2.30
CA SER A 125 14.30 -2.83 1.90
C SER A 125 14.43 -1.82 3.06
N PRO A 126 15.48 -0.99 3.09
CA PRO A 126 15.58 0.12 4.04
C PRO A 126 14.33 1.00 4.05
N LEU A 127 13.73 1.25 2.88
CA LEU A 127 12.48 2.00 2.75
C LEU A 127 11.31 1.31 3.47
N MET A 128 11.12 0.00 3.29
CA MET A 128 10.07 -0.73 4.02
C MET A 128 10.27 -0.69 5.53
N TYR A 129 11.51 -0.74 6.03
CA TYR A 129 11.78 -0.54 7.46
C TYR A 129 11.35 0.86 7.91
N ALA A 130 11.71 1.91 7.17
CA ALA A 130 11.32 3.28 7.54
C ALA A 130 9.79 3.48 7.55
N VAL A 131 9.08 2.89 6.59
CA VAL A 131 7.61 2.86 6.57
C VAL A 131 7.06 2.05 7.73
N GLN A 132 7.66 0.90 8.04
CA GLN A 132 7.27 0.06 9.18
C GLN A 132 7.44 0.80 10.51
N GLU A 133 8.48 1.60 10.69
CA GLU A 133 8.66 2.43 11.88
C GLU A 133 7.77 3.69 11.87
N GLY A 134 7.16 4.04 10.73
CA GLY A 134 6.31 5.22 10.61
C GLY A 134 7.09 6.54 10.61
N SER A 135 8.38 6.51 10.27
CA SER A 135 9.25 7.70 10.33
C SER A 135 9.24 8.46 9.00
N LEU A 136 8.29 9.39 8.84
CA LEU A 136 8.18 10.24 7.64
C LEU A 136 9.51 10.92 7.24
N PRO A 137 10.33 11.49 8.16
CA PRO A 137 11.61 12.07 7.79
C PRO A 137 12.61 11.07 7.20
N ILE A 138 12.64 9.83 7.73
CA ILE A 138 13.52 8.79 7.20
C ILE A 138 13.01 8.29 5.84
N VAL A 139 11.69 8.13 5.68
CA VAL A 139 11.10 7.77 4.38
C VAL A 139 11.48 8.79 3.32
N GLN A 140 11.29 10.08 3.59
CA GLN A 140 11.69 11.16 2.66
C GLN A 140 13.19 11.07 2.34
N LEU A 141 14.03 10.95 3.37
CA LEU A 141 15.48 10.89 3.20
C LEU A 141 15.92 9.73 2.31
N LEU A 142 15.33 8.55 2.48
CA LEU A 142 15.65 7.37 1.66
C LEU A 142 15.19 7.57 0.21
N ILE A 143 14.00 8.13 0.00
CA ILE A 143 13.48 8.45 -1.35
C ILE A 143 14.41 9.45 -2.05
N ASP A 144 14.85 10.50 -1.34
CA ASP A 144 15.79 11.51 -1.88
C ASP A 144 17.13 10.90 -2.33
N HIS A 145 17.51 9.76 -1.74
CA HIS A 145 18.72 9.01 -2.10
C HIS A 145 18.46 7.85 -3.10
N GLY A 146 17.28 7.79 -3.72
CA GLY A 146 16.96 6.83 -4.77
C GLY A 146 16.47 5.47 -4.27
N ALA A 147 15.81 5.44 -3.11
CA ALA A 147 15.10 4.23 -2.67
C ALA A 147 14.01 3.81 -3.67
N ASP A 148 13.89 2.51 -3.91
CA ASP A 148 12.85 1.94 -4.76
C ASP A 148 11.48 1.98 -4.05
N VAL A 149 10.67 2.99 -4.41
CA VAL A 149 9.30 3.18 -3.90
C VAL A 149 8.33 2.06 -4.31
N ASN A 150 8.68 1.30 -5.36
CA ASN A 150 7.87 0.24 -5.93
C ASN A 150 8.41 -1.15 -5.61
N PHE A 151 9.28 -1.27 -4.61
CA PHE A 151 9.74 -2.56 -4.15
C PHE A 151 8.53 -3.43 -3.74
N ILE A 152 8.48 -4.65 -4.25
CA ILE A 152 7.46 -5.64 -3.91
C ILE A 152 8.14 -6.83 -3.23
N PHE A 153 7.61 -7.20 -2.07
CA PHE A 153 7.89 -8.46 -1.39
C PHE A 153 6.68 -9.41 -1.48
N GLN A 154 6.85 -10.64 -1.00
CA GLN A 154 5.82 -11.70 -0.97
C GLN A 154 4.41 -11.16 -0.67
N ASN A 155 3.39 -11.75 -1.29
CA ASN A 155 2.00 -11.31 -1.17
C ASN A 155 1.78 -9.83 -1.56
N ARG A 156 2.51 -9.36 -2.58
CA ARG A 156 2.41 -8.00 -3.14
C ARG A 156 2.63 -6.89 -2.10
N ASP A 157 3.36 -7.19 -1.04
CA ASP A 157 3.63 -6.23 0.03
C ASP A 157 4.65 -5.19 -0.45
N SER A 158 4.21 -3.95 -0.55
CA SER A 158 5.02 -2.82 -1.01
C SER A 158 5.10 -1.73 0.06
N PRO A 159 6.03 -0.76 -0.05
CA PRO A 159 6.04 0.41 0.81
C PRO A 159 4.67 1.10 0.92
N LEU A 160 3.94 1.22 -0.20
CA LEU A 160 2.63 1.86 -0.23
C LEU A 160 1.57 1.02 0.50
N ILE A 161 1.49 -0.29 0.22
CA ILE A 161 0.57 -1.21 0.90
C ILE A 161 0.83 -1.17 2.42
N ARG A 162 2.09 -1.19 2.82
CA ARG A 162 2.47 -1.15 4.23
C ARG A 162 2.03 0.14 4.91
N ALA A 163 2.27 1.29 4.29
CA ALA A 163 1.84 2.58 4.82
C ALA A 163 0.31 2.63 5.01
N ILE A 164 -0.44 2.05 4.06
CA ILE A 164 -1.90 1.97 4.09
C ILE A 164 -2.40 1.07 5.23
N HIS A 165 -1.84 -0.14 5.39
CA HIS A 165 -2.18 -1.04 6.49
C HIS A 165 -1.90 -0.42 7.86
N LYS A 166 -0.83 0.39 7.96
CA LYS A 166 -0.49 1.14 9.17
C LYS A 166 -1.28 2.42 9.36
N LYS A 167 -2.14 2.81 8.41
CA LYS A 167 -2.91 4.08 8.41
C LYS A 167 -2.02 5.33 8.45
N SER A 168 -0.77 5.21 7.98
CA SER A 168 0.19 6.32 7.83
C SER A 168 -0.04 7.02 6.50
N TYR A 169 -1.12 7.80 6.40
CA TYR A 169 -1.56 8.42 5.14
C TYR A 169 -0.62 9.52 4.64
N ASP A 170 0.13 10.16 5.53
CA ASP A 170 1.22 11.11 5.21
C ASP A 170 2.37 10.40 4.48
N ILE A 171 2.76 9.21 4.94
CA ILE A 171 3.76 8.37 4.26
C ILE A 171 3.20 7.84 2.94
N ALA A 172 1.93 7.41 2.91
CA ALA A 172 1.29 6.95 1.67
C ALA A 172 1.25 8.07 0.62
N GLU A 173 0.88 9.29 1.02
CA GLU A 173 0.91 10.48 0.17
C GLU A 173 2.31 10.77 -0.35
N LEU A 174 3.32 10.72 0.52
CA LEU A 174 4.70 10.91 0.12
C LEU A 174 5.14 9.88 -0.94
N LEU A 175 4.83 8.61 -0.73
CA LEU A 175 5.17 7.52 -1.66
C LEU A 175 4.46 7.70 -3.01
N ILE A 176 3.17 8.02 -3.01
CA ILE A 176 2.40 8.25 -4.23
C ILE A 176 2.95 9.44 -5.01
N ASN A 177 3.28 10.54 -4.32
CA ASN A 177 3.90 11.72 -4.93
C ASN A 177 5.27 11.42 -5.58
N HIS A 178 5.94 10.35 -5.17
CA HIS A 178 7.22 9.90 -5.73
C HIS A 178 7.07 8.69 -6.68
N GLY A 179 5.86 8.41 -7.16
CA GLY A 179 5.62 7.42 -8.22
C GLY A 179 5.38 6.00 -7.73
N ALA A 180 4.95 5.82 -6.47
CA ALA A 180 4.45 4.52 -6.03
C ALA A 180 3.23 4.08 -6.87
N ASP A 181 3.22 2.83 -7.30
CA ASP A 181 2.16 2.26 -8.12
C ASP A 181 0.90 2.06 -7.28
N VAL A 182 -0.11 2.88 -7.55
CA VAL A 182 -1.43 2.83 -6.91
C VAL A 182 -2.32 1.71 -7.46
N ASN A 183 -1.90 1.04 -8.53
CA ASN A 183 -2.66 -0.03 -9.18
C ASN A 183 -2.36 -1.42 -8.61
N ILE A 184 -1.48 -1.50 -7.62
CA ILE A 184 -1.22 -2.74 -6.90
C ILE A 184 -2.43 -3.12 -6.04
N SER A 185 -2.60 -4.42 -5.90
CA SER A 185 -3.52 -5.00 -4.93
C SER A 185 -2.75 -5.56 -3.74
N ASP A 186 -3.40 -5.68 -2.60
CA ASP A 186 -2.86 -6.61 -1.60
C ASP A 186 -2.80 -8.03 -2.20
N GLY A 187 -1.79 -8.82 -1.83
CA GLY A 187 -1.67 -10.19 -2.34
C GLY A 187 -2.52 -11.20 -1.58
N GLN A 188 -3.15 -10.79 -0.48
CA GLN A 188 -4.01 -11.68 0.32
C GLN A 188 -5.43 -11.78 -0.24
N TRP A 189 -5.97 -10.68 -0.75
CA TRP A 189 -7.36 -10.58 -1.16
C TRP A 189 -7.54 -10.03 -2.58
N GLU A 190 -6.42 -9.68 -3.23
CA GLU A 190 -6.40 -8.98 -4.52
C GLU A 190 -7.24 -7.69 -4.48
N TYR A 191 -7.38 -7.08 -3.30
CA TYR A 191 -8.04 -5.80 -3.19
C TYR A 191 -7.10 -4.72 -3.70
N SER A 192 -7.52 -4.03 -4.77
CA SER A 192 -6.93 -2.74 -5.11
C SER A 192 -6.90 -1.85 -3.86
N ILE A 193 -5.82 -1.11 -3.69
CA ILE A 193 -5.66 -0.09 -2.64
C ILE A 193 -6.89 0.82 -2.51
N LEU A 194 -7.56 1.12 -3.62
CA LEU A 194 -8.76 1.94 -3.64
C LEU A 194 -9.97 1.23 -3.00
N VAL A 195 -10.11 -0.09 -3.20
CA VAL A 195 -11.13 -0.90 -2.53
C VAL A 195 -10.88 -0.94 -1.03
N TYR A 196 -9.62 -1.11 -0.61
CA TYR A 196 -9.25 -1.04 0.81
C TYR A 196 -9.64 0.32 1.42
N ALA A 197 -9.37 1.44 0.74
CA ALA A 197 -9.78 2.77 1.20
C ALA A 197 -11.29 2.89 1.40
N VAL A 198 -12.10 2.22 0.55
CA VAL A 198 -13.56 2.14 0.70
C VAL A 198 -13.95 1.32 1.92
N GLU A 199 -13.32 0.17 2.13
CA GLU A 199 -13.66 -0.75 3.23
C GLU A 199 -13.31 -0.17 4.60
N GLU A 200 -12.17 0.53 4.70
CA GLU A 200 -11.72 1.17 5.93
C GLU A 200 -12.31 2.57 6.17
N GLU A 201 -13.22 3.03 5.30
CA GLU A 201 -13.87 4.34 5.37
C GLU A 201 -12.90 5.53 5.37
N SER A 202 -11.71 5.35 4.79
CA SER A 202 -10.68 6.39 4.75
C SER A 202 -10.93 7.34 3.58
N LEU A 203 -11.74 8.37 3.82
CA LEU A 203 -11.96 9.45 2.85
C LEU A 203 -10.66 10.15 2.46
N THR A 204 -9.70 10.27 3.38
CA THR A 204 -8.38 10.86 3.10
C THR A 204 -7.61 10.02 2.08
N LEU A 205 -7.49 8.71 2.31
CA LEU A 205 -6.81 7.81 1.38
C LEU A 205 -7.54 7.74 0.04
N ALA A 206 -8.88 7.68 0.06
CA ALA A 206 -9.66 7.67 -1.17
C ALA A 206 -9.43 8.94 -2.01
N LYS A 207 -9.47 10.13 -1.40
CA LYS A 207 -9.18 11.39 -2.10
C LYS A 207 -7.77 11.42 -2.67
N LEU A 208 -6.78 11.05 -1.87
CA LEU A 208 -5.38 10.96 -2.27
C LEU A 208 -5.20 10.08 -3.53
N LEU A 209 -5.80 8.90 -3.51
CA LEU A 209 -5.75 7.97 -4.64
C LEU A 209 -6.49 8.53 -5.84
N ILE A 210 -7.69 9.06 -5.67
CA ILE A 210 -8.52 9.57 -6.76
C ILE A 210 -7.89 10.81 -7.44
N ASP A 211 -7.22 11.68 -6.68
CA ASP A 211 -6.46 12.82 -7.21
C ASP A 211 -5.29 12.36 -8.08
N HIS A 212 -4.57 11.33 -7.67
CA HIS A 212 -3.44 10.76 -8.42
C HIS A 212 -3.86 9.83 -9.56
N VAL A 213 -5.00 9.13 -9.43
CA VAL A 213 -5.56 8.19 -10.42
C VAL A 213 -6.23 8.91 -11.60
N LYS A 214 -6.29 10.25 -11.64
CA LYS A 214 -6.72 11.02 -12.83
C LYS A 214 -6.01 10.61 -14.13
N GLN A 215 -4.87 9.92 -14.05
CA GLN A 215 -4.11 9.39 -15.19
C GLN A 215 -4.48 7.95 -15.61
N ASN A 216 -5.27 7.19 -14.82
CA ASN A 216 -5.60 5.78 -15.12
C ASN A 216 -6.95 5.30 -14.53
N ILE A 217 -8.06 5.88 -15.01
CA ILE A 217 -9.46 5.55 -14.66
C ILE A 217 -9.85 4.08 -14.98
N LYS A 218 -8.99 3.30 -15.66
CA LYS A 218 -9.30 1.93 -16.11
C LYS A 218 -9.44 0.88 -14.99
N ASN A 219 -9.07 1.20 -13.75
CA ASN A 219 -9.15 0.29 -12.60
C ASN A 219 -10.41 0.46 -11.73
N PHE A 220 -11.35 1.32 -12.12
CA PHE A 220 -12.69 1.31 -11.53
C PHE A 220 -13.43 0.03 -11.96
N THR A 221 -13.26 -1.03 -11.19
CA THR A 221 -13.97 -2.30 -11.45
C THR A 221 -15.44 -2.16 -11.08
N GLY A 222 -16.33 -2.87 -11.79
CA GLY A 222 -17.74 -2.98 -11.41
C GLY A 222 -17.92 -3.50 -9.97
N LYS A 223 -17.00 -4.34 -9.50
CA LYS A 223 -16.93 -4.81 -8.11
C LYS A 223 -16.80 -3.67 -7.10
N MET A 224 -15.97 -2.66 -7.39
CA MET A 224 -15.79 -1.50 -6.50
C MET A 224 -17.07 -0.67 -6.37
N ILE A 225 -17.70 -0.33 -7.50
CA ILE A 225 -18.92 0.50 -7.49
C ILE A 225 -20.08 -0.24 -6.82
N LYS A 226 -20.21 -1.54 -7.10
CA LYS A 226 -21.15 -2.42 -6.39
C LYS A 226 -20.94 -2.35 -4.88
N ASN A 227 -19.69 -2.44 -4.40
CA ASN A 227 -19.37 -2.35 -2.97
C ASN A 227 -19.68 -0.97 -2.37
N ILE A 228 -19.37 0.13 -3.06
CA ILE A 228 -19.68 1.51 -2.62
C ILE A 228 -21.19 1.68 -2.43
N ILE A 229 -21.98 1.19 -3.39
CA ILE A 229 -23.44 1.28 -3.34
C ILE A 229 -24.00 0.39 -2.23
N PHE A 230 -23.54 -0.87 -2.15
CA PHE A 230 -23.97 -1.83 -1.13
C PHE A 230 -23.68 -1.34 0.28
N LYS A 231 -22.50 -0.76 0.53
CA LYS A 231 -22.10 -0.20 1.83
C LYS A 231 -22.61 1.23 2.05
N ASN A 232 -23.45 1.77 1.16
CA ASN A 232 -24.04 3.10 1.22
C ASN A 232 -23.01 4.25 1.39
N LYS A 233 -21.88 4.17 0.69
CA LYS A 233 -20.78 5.16 0.79
C LYS A 233 -21.00 6.33 -0.17
N LEU A 234 -22.06 7.11 0.05
CA LEU A 234 -22.48 8.21 -0.86
C LEU A 234 -21.38 9.26 -1.04
N ASP A 235 -20.69 9.66 0.03
CA ASP A 235 -19.67 10.70 -0.07
C ASP A 235 -18.47 10.26 -0.91
N LEU A 236 -18.16 8.96 -0.89
CA LEU A 236 -17.15 8.41 -1.78
C LEU A 236 -17.64 8.39 -3.23
N LEU A 237 -18.88 7.96 -3.48
CA LEU A 237 -19.47 8.03 -4.82
C LEU A 237 -19.45 9.46 -5.38
N LYS A 238 -19.74 10.46 -4.55
CA LYS A 238 -19.63 11.88 -4.92
C LYS A 238 -18.22 12.25 -5.38
N ILE A 239 -17.21 11.88 -4.58
CA ILE A 239 -15.80 12.13 -4.95
C ILE A 239 -15.47 11.44 -6.28
N LEU A 240 -15.97 10.23 -6.54
CA LEU A 240 -15.74 9.56 -7.83
C LEU A 240 -16.35 10.34 -8.99
N VAL A 241 -17.60 10.75 -8.86
CA VAL A 241 -18.32 11.51 -9.90
C VAL A 241 -17.67 12.87 -10.15
N ASP A 242 -17.26 13.58 -9.08
CA ASP A 242 -16.51 14.84 -9.16
C ASP A 242 -15.17 14.67 -9.91
N HIS A 243 -14.63 13.46 -9.92
CA HIS A 243 -13.40 13.09 -10.63
C HIS A 243 -13.64 12.31 -11.93
N HIS A 244 -14.77 12.58 -12.59
CA HIS A 244 -15.12 12.08 -13.92
C HIS A 244 -15.32 10.56 -14.01
N PHE A 245 -15.71 9.90 -12.91
CA PHE A 245 -16.25 8.55 -12.98
C PHE A 245 -17.49 8.54 -13.91
N ASP A 246 -17.55 7.56 -14.81
CA ASP A 246 -18.70 7.38 -15.70
C ASP A 246 -19.89 6.84 -14.91
N ILE A 247 -20.87 7.71 -14.64
CA ILE A 247 -22.12 7.38 -13.95
C ILE A 247 -22.91 6.24 -14.64
N ASN A 248 -22.66 6.04 -15.93
CA ASN A 248 -23.29 5.04 -16.79
C ASN A 248 -22.37 3.85 -17.09
N PHE A 249 -21.30 3.69 -16.31
CA PHE A 249 -20.43 2.52 -16.37
C PHE A 249 -21.24 1.21 -16.37
N ARG A 250 -20.76 0.23 -17.15
CA ARG A 250 -21.36 -1.10 -17.23
C ARG A 250 -20.30 -2.13 -16.88
N ASP A 251 -20.62 -3.00 -15.93
CA ASP A 251 -19.75 -4.14 -15.62
C ASP A 251 -19.90 -5.28 -16.65
N ASP A 252 -19.23 -6.40 -16.39
CA ASP A 252 -19.24 -7.59 -17.26
C ASP A 252 -20.65 -8.23 -17.39
N GLU A 253 -21.54 -7.97 -16.43
CA GLU A 253 -22.95 -8.38 -16.46
C GLU A 253 -23.84 -7.30 -17.11
N GLY A 254 -23.26 -6.18 -17.53
CA GLY A 254 -23.95 -5.06 -18.12
C GLY A 254 -24.77 -4.23 -17.13
N ASN A 255 -24.62 -4.46 -15.81
CA ASN A 255 -25.30 -3.71 -14.76
C ASN A 255 -24.68 -2.32 -14.59
N THR A 256 -25.52 -1.31 -14.36
CA THR A 256 -25.11 0.07 -14.08
C THR A 256 -25.09 0.38 -12.58
N PRO A 257 -24.39 1.45 -12.15
CA PRO A 257 -24.51 1.97 -10.78
C PRO A 257 -25.97 2.16 -10.36
N LEU A 258 -26.82 2.70 -11.25
CA LEU A 258 -28.25 2.87 -10.97
C LEU A 258 -28.97 1.54 -10.76
N GLY A 259 -28.69 0.53 -11.60
CA GLY A 259 -29.22 -0.82 -11.43
C GLY A 259 -28.86 -1.42 -10.08
N TYR A 260 -27.62 -1.24 -9.61
CA TYR A 260 -27.19 -1.67 -8.28
C TYR A 260 -27.94 -0.94 -7.15
N ALA A 261 -28.08 0.38 -7.23
CA ALA A 261 -28.78 1.16 -6.21
C ALA A 261 -30.25 0.74 -6.07
N ILE A 262 -30.90 0.40 -7.19
CA ILE A 262 -32.28 -0.10 -7.24
C ILE A 262 -32.38 -1.50 -6.62
N LYS A 263 -31.50 -2.44 -7.01
CA LYS A 263 -31.46 -3.81 -6.45
C LYS A 263 -31.28 -3.82 -4.92
N HIS A 264 -30.67 -2.77 -4.37
CA HIS A 264 -30.45 -2.60 -2.93
C HIS A 264 -31.45 -1.66 -2.25
N CYS A 265 -32.54 -1.26 -2.92
CA CYS A 265 -33.56 -0.34 -2.40
C CYS A 265 -32.98 0.96 -1.81
N ASN A 266 -31.83 1.43 -2.32
CA ASN A 266 -31.12 2.57 -1.75
C ASN A 266 -31.59 3.88 -2.40
N LYS A 267 -32.67 4.46 -1.86
CA LYS A 267 -33.25 5.71 -2.40
C LYS A 267 -32.25 6.86 -2.50
N VAL A 268 -31.38 7.02 -1.51
CA VAL A 268 -30.41 8.13 -1.49
C VAL A 268 -29.44 8.02 -2.66
N MET A 269 -28.93 6.81 -2.93
CA MET A 269 -28.08 6.56 -4.09
C MET A 269 -28.84 6.69 -5.41
N VAL A 270 -30.08 6.19 -5.48
CA VAL A 270 -30.93 6.34 -6.68
C VAL A 270 -31.17 7.81 -7.02
N ASP A 271 -31.51 8.62 -6.02
CA ASP A 271 -31.69 10.06 -6.19
C ASP A 271 -30.42 10.72 -6.72
N TYR A 272 -29.29 10.47 -6.05
CA TYR A 272 -28.01 11.02 -6.46
C TYR A 272 -27.63 10.63 -7.89
N LEU A 273 -27.70 9.35 -8.25
CA LEU A 273 -27.32 8.85 -9.57
C LEU A 273 -28.20 9.46 -10.68
N ILE A 274 -29.52 9.55 -10.48
CA ILE A 274 -30.45 10.17 -11.43
C ILE A 274 -30.15 11.66 -11.59
N ASP A 275 -29.95 12.37 -10.48
CA ASP A 275 -29.65 13.80 -10.50
C ASP A 275 -28.31 14.12 -11.21
N HIS A 276 -27.43 13.12 -11.35
CA HIS A 276 -26.14 13.20 -12.04
C HIS A 276 -26.14 12.52 -13.42
N GLY A 277 -27.31 12.25 -14.00
CA GLY A 277 -27.43 11.82 -15.40
C GLY A 277 -27.30 10.31 -15.64
N ALA A 278 -27.62 9.48 -14.64
CA ALA A 278 -27.72 8.04 -14.86
C ALA A 278 -28.83 7.70 -15.88
N ASP A 279 -28.51 6.80 -16.81
CA ASP A 279 -29.39 6.34 -17.86
C ASP A 279 -30.47 5.39 -17.32
N ILE A 280 -31.67 5.94 -17.16
CA ILE A 280 -32.87 5.23 -16.71
C ILE A 280 -33.44 4.26 -17.76
N TYR A 281 -32.88 4.21 -18.97
CA TYR A 281 -33.28 3.28 -20.04
C TYR A 281 -32.27 2.15 -20.25
N SER A 282 -31.23 2.08 -19.42
CA SER A 282 -30.21 1.04 -19.52
C SER A 282 -30.78 -0.37 -19.34
N VAL A 283 -30.19 -1.34 -20.05
CA VAL A 283 -30.61 -2.74 -20.09
C VAL A 283 -29.40 -3.62 -19.82
N ASN A 284 -29.43 -4.48 -18.80
CA ASN A 284 -28.32 -5.39 -18.49
C ASN A 284 -28.23 -6.59 -19.45
N ASN A 285 -27.24 -7.46 -19.29
CA ASN A 285 -27.04 -8.61 -20.18
C ASN A 285 -28.14 -9.68 -20.05
N GLU A 286 -28.94 -9.65 -18.98
CA GLU A 286 -30.13 -10.48 -18.80
C GLU A 286 -31.37 -9.90 -19.51
N GLY A 287 -31.26 -8.74 -20.15
CA GLY A 287 -32.37 -8.08 -20.82
C GLY A 287 -33.29 -7.29 -19.88
N GLN A 288 -32.90 -7.10 -18.61
CA GLN A 288 -33.68 -6.35 -17.64
C GLN A 288 -33.42 -4.85 -17.79
N THR A 289 -34.48 -4.07 -17.97
CA THR A 289 -34.41 -2.61 -17.93
C THR A 289 -34.33 -2.09 -16.49
N ILE A 290 -33.90 -0.84 -16.30
CA ILE A 290 -34.03 -0.15 -15.00
C ILE A 290 -35.46 -0.17 -14.47
N PHE A 291 -36.46 -0.06 -15.36
CA PHE A 291 -37.87 -0.17 -14.98
C PHE A 291 -38.20 -1.56 -14.43
N ASP A 292 -37.78 -2.63 -15.12
CA ASP A 292 -38.01 -4.02 -14.69
C ASP A 292 -37.37 -4.29 -13.33
N LEU A 293 -36.13 -3.82 -13.14
CA LEU A 293 -35.45 -3.89 -11.85
C LEU A 293 -36.22 -3.13 -10.77
N SER A 294 -36.67 -1.90 -11.05
CA SER A 294 -37.40 -1.11 -10.06
C SER A 294 -38.72 -1.77 -9.62
N TYR A 295 -39.42 -2.42 -10.55
CA TYR A 295 -40.63 -3.18 -10.27
C TYR A 295 -40.34 -4.46 -9.47
N GLN A 296 -39.30 -5.22 -9.85
CA GLN A 296 -38.91 -6.45 -9.17
C GLN A 296 -38.52 -6.20 -7.70
N TYR A 297 -37.97 -5.03 -7.37
CA TYR A 297 -37.53 -4.69 -6.02
C TYR A 297 -38.49 -3.73 -5.30
N SER A 298 -39.73 -3.55 -5.76
CA SER A 298 -40.68 -2.58 -5.20
C SER A 298 -41.42 -3.04 -3.94
N TYR A 299 -41.10 -4.21 -3.38
CA TYR A 299 -41.91 -4.86 -2.34
C TYR A 299 -41.76 -4.23 -0.94
N ASP A 300 -40.70 -3.45 -0.70
CA ASP A 300 -40.53 -2.66 0.52
C ASP A 300 -40.74 -1.15 0.27
N TYR A 301 -40.89 -0.37 1.35
CA TYR A 301 -41.19 1.06 1.24
C TYR A 301 -40.18 1.84 0.38
N TRP A 302 -38.88 1.57 0.51
CA TRP A 302 -37.87 2.30 -0.25
C TRP A 302 -37.82 1.86 -1.71
N GLY A 303 -38.01 0.56 -1.97
CA GLY A 303 -38.20 0.00 -3.30
C GLY A 303 -39.41 0.60 -4.02
N GLU A 304 -40.54 0.74 -3.32
CA GLU A 304 -41.75 1.35 -3.87
C GLU A 304 -41.51 2.82 -4.27
N GLN A 305 -40.79 3.58 -3.45
CA GLN A 305 -40.40 4.96 -3.78
C GLN A 305 -39.52 5.02 -5.03
N ASN A 306 -38.54 4.12 -5.14
CA ASN A 306 -37.68 4.03 -6.32
C ASN A 306 -38.49 3.69 -7.58
N TYR A 307 -39.37 2.68 -7.51
CA TYR A 307 -40.26 2.30 -8.60
C TYR A 307 -41.15 3.46 -9.06
N ASN A 308 -41.82 4.13 -8.12
CA ASN A 308 -42.68 5.27 -8.44
C ASN A 308 -41.89 6.42 -9.08
N LYS A 309 -40.66 6.69 -8.63
CA LYS A 309 -39.77 7.69 -9.23
C LYS A 309 -39.40 7.32 -10.67
N ILE A 310 -38.89 6.11 -10.90
CA ILE A 310 -38.53 5.64 -12.24
C ILE A 310 -39.75 5.63 -13.17
N LYS A 311 -40.89 5.13 -12.70
CA LYS A 311 -42.16 5.14 -13.45
C LYS A 311 -42.57 6.56 -13.84
N HIS A 312 -42.46 7.52 -12.94
CA HIS A 312 -42.77 8.91 -13.24
C HIS A 312 -41.84 9.47 -14.33
N LEU A 313 -40.52 9.26 -14.19
CA LEU A 313 -39.51 9.77 -15.12
C LEU A 313 -39.63 9.19 -16.53
N ILE A 314 -40.05 7.93 -16.68
CA ILE A 314 -40.27 7.31 -18.00
C ILE A 314 -41.52 7.87 -18.70
N ASN A 315 -42.51 8.36 -17.94
CA ASN A 315 -43.76 8.88 -18.47
C ASN A 315 -43.78 10.41 -18.65
N SER A 316 -42.71 11.12 -18.26
CA SER A 316 -42.54 12.57 -18.37
C SER A 316 -41.74 12.96 -19.60
#